data_AF-A0A0D2CPU3-F1
#
_entry.id   AF-A0A0D2CPU3-F1
#
_cell.length_a   1.000
_cell.length_b   1.000
_cell.length_c   1.000
_cell.angle_alpha   90.00
_cell.angle_beta   90.00
_cell.angle_gamma   90.00
#
_symmetry.space_group_name_H-M   'P 1'
#
loop_
_entity.id
_entity.type
_entity.pdbx_description
1 polymer ?
#
loop_
_entity_poly.entity_id
_entity_poly.type
_entity_poly.pdbx_seq_one_letter_code
_entity_poly.pdbx_strand_id
1 'polypeptide(L)'
;MDVFYAYTYGTAVWLGMQAVPLVVMPKLIIMMLAEDGHQTSDVEIYLSRSLGFALVLIALIAIFFTGTIPLSSSISEPVSLEDNDPKAPYARPILQITTFFHSFSMVYCYMRYVNYEQTAYMLGALGYGILASVGIWSVIFGSTEARRSKRTGADKRTSGFPFKNSQAYDKRKDRKMG
;
A
#
# COMPACT_ATOMS: atom_id res chain seq x y z
N MET A 1 15.28 -4.50 -5.15
CA MET A 1 14.34 -3.36 -5.24
C MET A 1 14.05 -2.87 -3.85
N ASP A 2 14.06 -1.56 -3.61
CA ASP A 2 13.54 -1.01 -2.34
C ASP A 2 12.09 -1.47 -2.17
N VAL A 3 11.72 -1.82 -0.93
CA VAL A 3 10.35 -2.22 -0.56
C VAL A 3 9.36 -1.13 -0.96
N PHE A 4 9.79 0.14 -0.91
CA PHE A 4 9.00 1.28 -1.40
C PHE A 4 8.59 1.18 -2.86
N TYR A 5 9.52 0.85 -3.76
CA TYR A 5 9.22 0.67 -5.19
C TYR A 5 8.30 -0.52 -5.40
N ALA A 6 8.60 -1.66 -4.77
CA ALA A 6 7.79 -2.86 -4.90
C ALA A 6 6.34 -2.61 -4.46
N TYR A 7 6.15 -1.93 -3.32
CA TYR A 7 4.85 -1.52 -2.82
C TYR A 7 4.14 -0.54 -3.75
N THR A 8 4.83 0.48 -4.24
CA THR A 8 4.22 1.53 -5.05
C THR A 8 3.83 1.03 -6.44
N TYR A 9 4.68 0.23 -7.08
CA TYR A 9 4.32 -0.44 -8.33
C TYR A 9 3.23 -1.49 -8.13
N GLY A 10 3.29 -2.25 -7.04
CA GLY A 10 2.22 -3.18 -6.68
C GLY A 10 0.87 -2.47 -6.51
N THR A 11 0.87 -1.30 -5.85
CA THR A 11 -0.29 -0.43 -5.74
C THR A 11 -0.79 0.00 -7.12
N ALA A 12 0.08 0.51 -7.98
CA ALA A 12 -0.32 0.95 -9.32
C ALA A 12 -0.89 -0.19 -10.18
N VAL A 13 -0.28 -1.38 -10.12
CA VAL A 13 -0.77 -2.58 -10.81
C VAL A 13 -2.15 -2.98 -10.30
N TRP A 14 -2.35 -3.01 -8.98
CA TRP A 14 -3.63 -3.39 -8.38
C TRP A 14 -4.76 -2.41 -8.70
N LEU A 15 -4.47 -1.10 -8.64
CA LEU A 15 -5.44 -0.07 -9.02
C LEU A 15 -5.73 -0.10 -10.52
N GLY A 16 -4.71 -0.26 -11.35
CA GLY A 16 -4.85 -0.38 -12.80
C GLY A 16 -5.65 -1.61 -13.22
N MET A 17 -5.42 -2.75 -12.57
CA MET A 17 -6.16 -4.00 -12.81
C MET A 17 -7.66 -3.86 -12.58
N GLN A 18 -8.07 -3.05 -11.59
CA GLN A 18 -9.48 -2.74 -11.35
C GLN A 18 -10.00 -1.64 -12.27
N ALA A 19 -9.18 -0.63 -12.55
CA ALA A 19 -9.56 0.51 -13.37
C ALA A 19 -9.90 0.12 -14.81
N VAL A 20 -9.11 -0.78 -15.42
CA VAL A 20 -9.32 -1.23 -16.80
C VAL A 20 -10.74 -1.78 -17.03
N PRO A 21 -11.22 -2.79 -16.28
CA PRO A 21 -12.57 -3.30 -16.47
C PRO A 21 -13.64 -2.30 -16.03
N LEU A 22 -13.40 -1.45 -15.02
CA LEU A 22 -14.34 -0.36 -14.67
C LEU A 22 -14.57 0.64 -15.82
N VAL A 23 -13.52 0.96 -16.59
CA VAL A 23 -13.62 1.91 -17.70
C VAL A 23 -14.16 1.22 -18.97
N VAL A 24 -13.56 0.10 -19.35
CA VAL A 24 -13.81 -0.58 -20.63
C VAL A 24 -15.05 -1.46 -20.57
N MET A 25 -15.28 -2.14 -19.43
CA MET A 25 -16.33 -3.14 -19.25
C MET A 25 -17.17 -2.88 -17.97
N PRO A 26 -17.73 -1.67 -17.78
CA PRO A 26 -18.39 -1.29 -16.51
C PRO A 26 -19.54 -2.23 -16.15
N LYS A 27 -20.34 -2.67 -17.15
CA LYS A 27 -21.47 -3.57 -16.94
C LYS A 27 -21.04 -4.93 -16.35
N LEU A 28 -19.90 -5.45 -16.78
CA LEU A 28 -19.36 -6.72 -16.27
C LEU A 28 -19.05 -6.59 -14.78
N ILE A 29 -18.39 -5.52 -14.37
CA ILE A 29 -18.08 -5.27 -12.96
C ILE A 29 -19.36 -5.08 -12.15
N ILE A 30 -20.32 -4.29 -12.64
CA ILE A 30 -21.58 -4.06 -11.94
C ILE A 30 -22.33 -5.38 -11.72
N MET A 31 -22.42 -6.23 -12.75
CA MET A 31 -23.06 -7.55 -12.61
C MET A 31 -22.30 -8.50 -11.66
N MET A 32 -20.97 -8.43 -11.61
CA MET A 32 -20.18 -9.22 -10.64
C MET A 32 -20.37 -8.76 -9.19
N LEU A 33 -20.78 -7.50 -8.99
CA LEU A 33 -20.99 -6.87 -7.68
C LEU A 33 -22.48 -6.79 -7.26
N ALA A 34 -23.42 -7.06 -8.18
CA ALA A 34 -24.86 -6.99 -7.94
C ALA A 34 -25.37 -8.32 -7.37
N GLU A 35 -26.04 -8.27 -6.21
CA GLU A 35 -26.56 -9.47 -5.54
C GLU A 35 -27.60 -10.17 -6.43
N ASP A 36 -28.51 -9.37 -6.97
CA ASP A 36 -29.49 -9.79 -7.95
C ASP A 36 -29.15 -9.21 -9.33
N GLY A 37 -29.38 -9.99 -10.38
CA GLY A 37 -29.22 -9.51 -11.75
C GLY A 37 -30.28 -8.45 -12.07
N HIS A 38 -29.86 -7.18 -12.18
CA HIS A 38 -30.73 -6.08 -12.59
C HIS A 38 -30.28 -5.44 -13.90
N GLN A 39 -31.18 -4.65 -14.50
CA GLN A 39 -30.84 -3.83 -15.66
C GLN A 39 -29.91 -2.71 -15.23
N THR A 40 -28.67 -2.75 -15.71
CA THR A 40 -27.66 -1.73 -15.39
C THR A 40 -28.10 -0.36 -15.87
N SER A 41 -28.19 0.58 -14.93
CA SER A 41 -28.55 1.98 -15.20
C SER A 41 -27.37 2.79 -15.75
N ASP A 42 -27.68 3.87 -16.46
CA ASP A 42 -26.66 4.80 -16.97
C ASP A 42 -25.84 5.45 -15.84
N VAL A 43 -26.45 5.65 -14.67
CA VAL A 43 -25.78 6.20 -13.48
C VAL A 43 -24.72 5.24 -12.95
N GLU A 44 -25.02 3.95 -12.88
CA GLU A 44 -24.04 2.94 -12.43
C GLU A 44 -22.85 2.85 -13.39
N ILE A 45 -23.12 2.93 -14.70
CA ILE A 45 -22.06 2.96 -15.72
C ILE A 45 -21.20 4.21 -15.56
N TYR A 46 -21.82 5.37 -15.36
CA TYR A 46 -21.12 6.64 -15.13
C TYR A 46 -20.23 6.58 -13.88
N LEU A 47 -20.76 6.10 -12.75
CA LEU A 47 -20.01 5.97 -11.50
C LEU A 47 -18.88 4.96 -11.62
N SER A 48 -19.11 3.82 -12.29
CA SER A 48 -18.11 2.78 -12.55
C SER A 48 -16.92 3.34 -13.35
N ARG A 49 -17.19 4.06 -14.45
CA ARG A 49 -16.14 4.71 -15.24
C ARG A 49 -15.43 5.82 -14.48
N SER A 50 -16.16 6.64 -13.74
CA SER A 50 -15.59 7.72 -12.93
C SER A 50 -14.65 7.19 -11.86
N LEU A 51 -15.03 6.09 -11.19
CA LEU A 51 -14.17 5.38 -10.26
C LEU A 51 -12.93 4.83 -10.98
N GLY A 52 -13.09 4.21 -12.14
CA GLY A 52 -11.98 3.74 -12.96
C GLY A 52 -10.96 4.84 -13.28
N PHE A 53 -11.41 6.02 -13.73
CA PHE A 53 -10.53 7.17 -13.98
C PHE A 53 -9.84 7.67 -12.71
N ALA A 54 -10.55 7.72 -11.58
CA ALA A 54 -9.96 8.09 -10.30
C ALA A 54 -8.86 7.11 -9.86
N LEU A 55 -9.06 5.80 -10.03
CA LEU A 55 -8.06 4.78 -9.71
C LEU A 55 -6.81 4.89 -10.59
N VAL A 56 -6.95 5.19 -11.89
CA VAL A 56 -5.81 5.48 -12.78
C VAL A 56 -5.05 6.71 -12.28
N LEU A 57 -5.76 7.80 -11.96
CA LEU A 57 -5.12 9.01 -11.46
C LEU A 57 -4.32 8.74 -10.17
N ILE A 58 -4.91 8.02 -9.21
CA ILE A 58 -4.24 7.66 -7.96
C ILE A 58 -3.00 6.79 -8.23
N ALA A 59 -3.09 5.82 -9.15
CA ALA A 59 -1.95 4.99 -9.55
C ALA A 59 -0.80 5.82 -10.15
N LEU A 60 -1.12 6.78 -11.03
CA LEU A 60 -0.15 7.68 -11.63
C LEU A 60 0.48 8.61 -10.60
N ILE A 61 -0.31 9.16 -9.66
CA ILE A 61 0.20 9.98 -8.55
C ILE A 61 1.15 9.16 -7.67
N ALA A 62 0.80 7.91 -7.35
CA ALA A 62 1.67 7.03 -6.56
C ALA A 62 3.01 6.78 -7.27
N ILE A 63 2.99 6.45 -8.57
CA ILE A 63 4.21 6.28 -9.37
C ILE A 63 5.00 7.59 -9.43
N PHE A 64 4.35 8.74 -9.61
CA PHE A 64 5.02 10.03 -9.70
C PHE A 64 5.91 10.32 -8.46
N PHE A 65 5.44 9.96 -7.26
CA PHE A 65 6.21 10.12 -6.02
C PHE A 65 7.41 9.18 -5.87
N THR A 66 7.58 8.21 -6.78
CA THR A 66 8.78 7.36 -6.82
C THR A 66 9.96 7.98 -7.55
N GLY A 67 9.81 9.17 -8.14
CA GLY A 67 10.88 9.84 -8.89
C GLY A 67 11.23 9.16 -10.23
N THR A 68 10.39 8.23 -10.69
CA THR A 68 10.52 7.58 -12.02
C THR A 68 10.30 8.54 -13.18
N ILE A 69 9.59 9.64 -12.93
CA ILE A 69 9.48 10.77 -13.84
C ILE A 69 10.47 11.84 -13.32
N PRO A 70 11.65 11.98 -13.93
CA PRO A 70 12.66 12.92 -13.46
C PRO A 70 12.17 14.36 -13.65
N LEU A 71 12.08 15.12 -12.55
CA LEU A 71 11.70 16.54 -12.57
C LEU A 71 12.81 17.44 -13.12
N SER A 72 14.05 16.93 -13.16
CA SER A 72 15.24 17.60 -13.72
C SER A 72 16.25 16.54 -14.15
N SER A 73 17.10 16.87 -15.13
CA SER A 73 18.17 15.99 -15.65
C SER A 73 19.22 15.59 -14.61
N SER A 74 19.21 16.19 -13.42
CA SER A 74 20.13 15.91 -12.31
C SER A 74 19.68 14.82 -11.35
N ILE A 75 18.45 14.29 -11.47
CA ILE A 75 17.91 13.25 -10.58
C ILE A 75 17.91 11.92 -11.35
N SER A 76 19.02 11.19 -11.27
CA SER A 76 19.19 9.88 -11.92
C SER A 76 19.02 8.69 -10.97
N GLU A 77 19.03 8.94 -9.66
CA GLU A 77 18.97 7.89 -8.65
C GLU A 77 17.56 7.70 -8.07
N PRO A 78 17.15 6.45 -7.81
CA PRO A 78 15.83 6.12 -7.28
C PRO A 78 15.60 6.67 -5.86
N VAL A 79 14.35 7.03 -5.57
CA VAL A 79 13.82 7.48 -4.26
C VAL A 79 13.73 6.32 -3.28
N SER A 80 14.22 6.53 -2.06
CA SER A 80 14.18 5.54 -0.98
C SER A 80 13.40 6.01 0.25
N LEU A 81 13.08 5.08 1.16
CA LEU A 81 12.48 5.40 2.47
C LEU A 81 13.51 5.82 3.54
N GLU A 82 14.77 6.03 3.18
CA GLU A 82 15.81 6.43 4.12
C GLU A 82 15.63 7.89 4.59
N ASP A 83 15.84 8.14 5.90
CA ASP A 83 15.59 9.46 6.51
C ASP A 83 16.49 10.58 5.95
N ASN A 84 17.63 10.22 5.37
CA ASN A 84 18.58 11.16 4.77
C ASN A 84 18.49 11.16 3.24
N ASP A 85 17.43 10.63 2.63
CA ASP A 85 17.25 10.74 1.19
C ASP A 85 16.62 12.11 0.85
N PRO A 86 17.41 13.08 0.36
CA PRO A 86 16.88 14.39 0.01
C PRO A 86 15.95 14.33 -1.22
N LYS A 87 15.86 13.19 -1.92
CA LYS A 87 15.21 13.08 -3.22
C LYS A 87 13.68 12.96 -3.16
N ALA A 88 13.07 12.64 -2.01
CA ALA A 88 11.62 12.71 -1.89
C ALA A 88 11.13 12.84 -0.42
N PRO A 89 10.87 14.08 0.05
CA PRO A 89 10.24 14.29 1.37
C PRO A 89 8.84 13.67 1.47
N TYR A 90 8.23 13.30 0.34
CA TYR A 90 6.86 12.79 0.27
C TYR A 90 6.76 11.26 0.20
N ALA A 91 7.86 10.51 0.12
CA ALA A 91 7.85 9.04 0.00
C ALA A 91 7.17 8.35 1.21
N ARG A 92 7.37 8.88 2.41
CA ARG A 92 6.73 8.35 3.63
C ARG A 92 5.25 8.73 3.76
N PRO A 93 4.86 10.02 3.63
CA PRO A 93 3.46 10.40 3.64
C PRO A 93 2.63 9.64 2.60
N ILE A 94 3.14 9.49 1.36
CA ILE A 94 2.39 8.77 0.32
C ILE A 94 2.20 7.30 0.70
N LEU A 95 3.27 6.62 1.15
CA LEU A 95 3.21 5.24 1.62
C LEU A 95 2.18 5.06 2.73
N GLN A 96 2.14 5.98 3.71
CA GLN A 96 1.18 5.92 4.82
C GLN A 96 -0.26 6.10 4.33
N ILE A 97 -0.51 7.13 3.52
CA ILE A 97 -1.86 7.44 3.00
C ILE A 97 -2.38 6.28 2.14
N THR A 98 -1.56 5.73 1.24
CA THR A 98 -1.98 4.59 0.41
C THR A 98 -2.14 3.32 1.24
N THR A 99 -1.37 3.15 2.32
CA THR A 99 -1.55 2.02 3.25
C THR A 99 -2.89 2.10 3.97
N PHE A 100 -3.29 3.30 4.41
CA PHE A 100 -4.62 3.51 4.97
C PHE A 100 -5.70 3.21 3.94
N PHE A 101 -5.56 3.72 2.71
CA PHE A 101 -6.49 3.44 1.62
C PHE A 101 -6.68 1.93 1.41
N HIS A 102 -5.60 1.17 1.22
CA HIS A 102 -5.70 -0.29 1.04
C HIS A 102 -6.30 -1.00 2.26
N SER A 103 -5.98 -0.55 3.47
CA SER A 103 -6.57 -1.11 4.69
C SER A 103 -8.08 -0.90 4.76
N PHE A 104 -8.56 0.32 4.50
CA PHE A 104 -9.98 0.62 4.49
C PHE A 104 -10.71 -0.12 3.36
N SER A 105 -10.13 -0.17 2.17
CA SER A 105 -10.69 -0.93 1.05
C SER A 105 -10.77 -2.42 1.34
N MET A 106 -9.74 -3.01 1.97
CA MET A 106 -9.76 -4.41 2.41
C MET A 106 -10.93 -4.66 3.37
N VAL A 107 -11.06 -3.84 4.43
CA VAL A 107 -12.13 -3.98 5.42
C VAL A 107 -13.49 -3.84 4.74
N TYR A 108 -13.67 -2.84 3.88
CA TYR A 108 -14.92 -2.63 3.16
C TYR A 108 -15.27 -3.80 2.25
N CYS A 109 -14.34 -4.27 1.42
CA CYS A 109 -14.55 -5.44 0.56
C CYS A 109 -14.85 -6.70 1.37
N TYR A 110 -14.15 -6.92 2.48
CA TYR A 110 -14.42 -8.06 3.36
C TYR A 110 -15.82 -7.99 3.97
N MET A 111 -16.23 -6.81 4.47
CA MET A 111 -17.59 -6.61 4.97
C MET A 111 -18.63 -6.88 3.89
N ARG A 112 -18.43 -6.38 2.66
CA ARG A 112 -19.32 -6.67 1.53
C ARG A 112 -19.37 -8.18 1.22
N TYR A 113 -18.23 -8.86 1.23
CA TYR A 113 -18.19 -10.31 1.04
C TYR A 113 -19.00 -11.07 2.10
N VAL A 114 -18.86 -10.72 3.38
CA VAL A 114 -19.61 -11.37 4.47
C VAL A 114 -21.14 -11.18 4.35
N ASN A 115 -21.60 -10.09 3.71
CA ASN A 115 -23.03 -9.83 3.57
C ASN A 115 -23.63 -10.37 2.26
N TYR A 116 -22.87 -10.38 1.17
CA TYR A 116 -23.39 -10.68 -0.18
C TYR A 116 -22.77 -11.92 -0.83
N GLU A 117 -21.74 -12.51 -0.21
CA GLU A 117 -21.04 -13.74 -0.64
C GLU A 117 -20.46 -13.74 -2.06
N GLN A 118 -20.41 -12.59 -2.73
CA GLN A 118 -19.85 -12.47 -4.06
C GLN A 118 -18.33 -12.59 -4.07
N THR A 119 -17.83 -13.47 -4.93
CA THR A 119 -16.39 -13.72 -5.10
C THR A 119 -15.61 -12.46 -5.47
N ALA A 120 -16.22 -11.52 -6.20
CA ALA A 120 -15.58 -10.25 -6.56
C ALA A 120 -15.14 -9.44 -5.32
N TYR A 121 -15.97 -9.40 -4.27
CA TYR A 121 -15.62 -8.74 -3.01
C TYR A 121 -14.52 -9.49 -2.26
N MET A 122 -14.51 -10.82 -2.29
CA MET A 122 -13.43 -11.62 -1.69
C MET A 122 -12.08 -11.34 -2.38
N LEU A 123 -12.05 -11.35 -3.72
CA LEU A 123 -10.84 -11.06 -4.49
C LEU A 123 -10.36 -9.62 -4.23
N GLY A 124 -11.30 -8.67 -4.14
CA GLY A 124 -11.01 -7.30 -3.72
C GLY A 124 -10.34 -7.25 -2.35
N ALA A 125 -10.95 -7.90 -1.34
CA ALA A 125 -10.42 -7.96 0.01
C ALA A 125 -9.02 -8.58 0.06
N LEU A 126 -8.77 -9.64 -0.71
CA LEU A 126 -7.46 -10.29 -0.79
C LEU A 126 -6.38 -9.37 -1.37
N GLY A 127 -6.64 -8.75 -2.54
CA GLY A 127 -5.62 -7.89 -3.15
C GLY A 127 -5.35 -6.63 -2.35
N TYR A 128 -6.40 -5.97 -1.83
CA TYR A 128 -6.23 -4.85 -0.91
C TYR A 128 -5.53 -5.28 0.40
N GLY A 129 -5.84 -6.46 0.93
CA GLY A 129 -5.23 -7.00 2.15
C GLY A 129 -3.74 -7.31 2.00
N ILE A 130 -3.33 -7.87 0.85
CA ILE A 130 -1.91 -8.09 0.53
C ILE A 130 -1.17 -6.76 0.53
N LEU A 131 -1.68 -5.75 -0.19
CA LEU A 131 -1.03 -4.44 -0.25
C LEU A 131 -1.06 -3.71 1.09
N ALA A 132 -2.15 -3.79 1.85
CA ALA A 132 -2.22 -3.24 3.20
C ALA A 132 -1.15 -3.88 4.10
N SER A 133 -0.98 -5.21 4.03
CA SER A 133 0.03 -5.93 4.80
C SER A 133 1.46 -5.51 4.43
N VAL A 134 1.76 -5.42 3.14
CA VAL A 134 3.07 -4.93 2.65
C VAL A 134 3.29 -3.46 3.02
N GLY A 135 2.24 -2.65 2.97
CA GLY A 135 2.28 -1.23 3.35
C GLY A 135 2.58 -1.04 4.83
N ILE A 136 1.85 -1.75 5.70
CA ILE A 136 2.08 -1.77 7.15
C ILE A 136 3.51 -2.24 7.45
N TRP A 137 3.96 -3.32 6.79
CA TRP A 137 5.34 -3.77 6.91
C TRP A 137 6.34 -2.68 6.52
N SER A 138 6.10 -1.99 5.41
CA SER A 138 6.97 -0.92 4.92
C SER A 138 6.98 0.30 5.86
N VAL A 139 5.85 0.66 6.45
CA VAL A 139 5.75 1.76 7.42
C VAL A 139 6.50 1.42 8.71
N ILE A 140 6.41 0.18 9.19
CA ILE A 140 7.03 -0.25 10.46
C ILE A 140 8.51 -0.57 10.29
N PHE A 141 8.90 -1.22 9.19
CA PHE A 141 10.24 -1.81 9.02
C PHE A 141 11.04 -1.26 7.84
N GLY A 142 10.43 -0.44 6.98
CA GLY A 142 11.07 0.11 5.79
C GLY A 142 12.15 1.15 6.10
N SER A 143 12.10 1.80 7.27
CA SER A 143 13.07 2.82 7.65
C SER A 143 14.26 2.32 8.47
N THR A 144 15.40 2.99 8.30
CA THR A 144 16.60 2.74 9.12
C THR A 144 16.43 3.25 10.55
N GLU A 145 15.67 4.33 10.77
CA GLU A 145 15.29 4.77 12.12
C GLU A 145 14.41 3.78 12.87
N ALA A 146 13.43 3.15 12.22
CA ALA A 146 12.61 2.14 12.90
C ALA A 146 13.45 0.96 13.38
N ARG A 147 14.56 0.68 12.68
CA ARG A 147 15.54 -0.35 13.00
C ARG A 147 16.55 0.05 14.07
N ARG A 148 16.61 1.30 14.53
CA ARG A 148 17.44 1.71 15.67
C ARG A 148 16.60 2.04 16.90
N SER A 149 17.07 1.60 18.06
CA SER A 149 16.44 1.94 19.34
C SER A 149 16.64 3.41 19.65
N LYS A 150 15.55 4.17 19.83
CA LYS A 150 15.62 5.57 20.29
C LYS A 150 16.17 5.68 21.71
N ARG A 151 16.01 4.63 22.52
CA ARG A 151 16.47 4.59 23.92
C ARG A 151 17.96 4.25 24.03
N THR A 152 18.43 3.29 23.25
CA THR A 152 19.78 2.71 23.44
C THR A 152 20.71 2.91 22.25
N GLY A 153 20.23 3.46 21.13
CA GLY A 153 20.98 3.56 19.87
C GLY A 153 21.29 2.23 19.20
N ALA A 154 20.96 1.10 19.85
CA ALA A 154 21.25 -0.24 19.38
C ALA A 154 20.44 -0.59 18.13
N ASP A 155 21.06 -1.33 17.22
CA ASP A 155 20.36 -1.91 16.07
C ASP A 155 19.37 -2.97 16.56
N LYS A 156 18.08 -2.72 16.32
CA LYS A 156 16.97 -3.60 16.68
C LYS A 156 16.96 -4.89 15.86
N ARG A 157 17.73 -5.00 14.77
CA ARG A 157 17.98 -6.29 14.10
C ARG A 157 18.73 -7.28 15.00
N THR A 158 19.42 -6.77 16.03
CA THR A 158 20.09 -7.59 17.05
C THR A 158 19.29 -7.67 18.35
N SER A 159 18.09 -7.09 18.41
CA SER A 159 17.22 -7.17 19.58
C SER A 159 15.96 -7.98 19.26
N GLY A 160 15.24 -8.44 20.29
CA GLY A 160 14.00 -9.20 20.13
C GLY A 160 12.81 -8.37 19.67
N PHE A 161 12.99 -7.40 18.76
CA PHE A 161 11.91 -6.62 18.19
C PHE A 161 11.65 -7.05 16.74
N PRO A 162 10.39 -7.23 16.32
CA PRO A 162 9.14 -7.06 17.08
C PRO A 162 8.78 -8.28 17.94
N PHE A 163 9.44 -9.43 17.73
CA PHE A 163 9.19 -10.67 18.46
C PHE A 163 10.38 -11.03 19.33
N LYS A 164 10.12 -11.38 20.59
CA LYS A 164 11.14 -11.70 21.60
C LYS A 164 12.05 -12.82 21.09
N ASN A 165 13.32 -12.48 20.84
CA ASN A 165 14.37 -13.44 20.53
C ASN A 165 15.27 -13.61 21.76
N SER A 166 15.09 -14.72 22.49
CA SER A 166 15.88 -15.03 23.69
C SER A 166 17.37 -15.29 23.40
N GLN A 167 17.72 -15.66 22.17
CA GLN A 167 19.08 -15.95 21.73
C GLN A 167 19.85 -14.68 21.35
N ALA A 168 19.16 -13.66 20.81
CA ALA A 168 19.76 -12.37 20.46
C ALA A 168 19.76 -11.36 21.62
N TYR A 169 19.06 -11.65 22.72
CA TYR A 169 18.92 -10.75 23.85
C TYR A 169 20.21 -10.67 24.69
N ASP A 170 20.92 -9.55 24.59
CA ASP A 170 22.11 -9.26 25.40
C ASP A 170 21.78 -8.32 26.58
N LYS A 171 21.67 -8.89 27.78
CA LYS A 171 21.45 -8.17 29.04
C LYS A 171 22.49 -7.07 29.32
N ARG A 172 23.73 -7.18 28.78
CA ARG A 172 24.80 -6.20 29.04
C ARG A 172 24.63 -4.93 28.20
N LYS A 173 24.04 -5.03 27.00
CA LYS A 173 23.76 -3.87 26.14
C LYS A 173 22.59 -3.05 26.64
N ASP A 174 21.59 -3.71 27.23
CA ASP A 174 20.41 -3.03 27.80
C ASP A 174 20.69 -2.39 29.18
N ARG A 175 21.73 -2.85 29.89
CA ARG A 175 22.14 -2.34 31.22
C ARG A 175 22.99 -1.06 31.19
N LYS A 176 23.44 -0.57 30.03
CA LYS A 176 24.33 0.61 29.94
C LYS A 176 23.64 1.96 30.21
N MET A 177 22.41 1.97 30.71
CA MET A 177 21.74 3.19 31.16
C MET A 177 21.09 2.95 32.52
N GLY A 178 21.95 3.03 33.55
CA GLY A 178 21.57 3.50 34.88
C GLY A 178 22.09 4.92 35.02
#